data_AF-A0A2E0L4E9-F1
#
_entry.id   AF-A0A2E0L4E9-F1
#
_cell.length_a   1.000
_cell.length_b   1.000
_cell.length_c   1.000
_cell.angle_alpha   90.00
_cell.angle_beta   90.00
_cell.angle_gamma   90.00
#
_symmetry.space_group_name_H-M   'P 1'
#
loop_
_entity.id
_entity.type
_entity.pdbx_description
1 polymer ?
#
loop_
_entity_poly.entity_id
_entity_poly.type
_entity_poly.pdbx_seq_one_letter_code
_entity_poly.pdbx_strand_id
1 'polypeptide(L)'
;MSVAEILEQAKALSPQERKELAKSLIDMMDAPEPGEAAAPAEHWGKSLNQLLDEIGPIELKYPEIEDPVEWVKHLRAESRRQRLGNWGEEE
;
A
#
# COMPACT_ATOMS: atom_id res chain seq x y z
N MET A 1 -9.71 36.84 -12.18
CA MET A 1 -11.00 36.16 -12.32
C MET A 1 -11.65 36.15 -10.95
N SER A 2 -12.78 36.84 -10.77
CA SER A 2 -13.52 36.87 -9.51
C SER A 2 -14.58 35.76 -9.47
N VAL A 3 -15.02 35.38 -8.26
CA VAL A 3 -16.12 34.40 -8.09
C VAL A 3 -17.39 34.88 -8.80
N ALA A 4 -17.65 36.19 -8.81
CA ALA A 4 -18.78 36.77 -9.53
C ALA A 4 -18.66 36.57 -11.05
N GLU A 5 -17.46 36.73 -11.63
CA GLU A 5 -17.21 36.48 -13.06
C GLU A 5 -17.41 35.00 -13.43
N ILE A 6 -17.03 34.07 -12.55
CA ILE A 6 -17.23 32.62 -12.76
C ILE A 6 -18.72 32.28 -12.73
N LEU A 7 -19.49 32.88 -11.82
CA LEU A 7 -20.94 32.65 -11.74
C LEU A 7 -21.66 33.22 -12.97
N GLU A 8 -21.23 34.37 -13.50
CA GLU A 8 -21.76 34.88 -14.76
C GLU A 8 -21.47 33.94 -15.94
N GLN A 9 -20.27 33.35 -16.01
CA GLN A 9 -19.96 32.35 -17.02
C GLN A 9 -20.77 31.06 -16.85
N ALA A 10 -21.01 30.63 -15.62
CA ALA A 10 -21.84 29.45 -15.33
C ALA A 10 -23.31 29.64 -15.74
N LYS A 11 -23.81 30.88 -15.84
CA LYS A 11 -25.17 31.15 -16.36
C LYS A 11 -25.30 30.89 -17.86
N ALA A 12 -24.19 30.98 -18.62
CA ALA A 12 -24.17 30.67 -20.05
C ALA A 12 -24.26 29.15 -20.33
N LEU A 13 -24.05 28.31 -19.31
CA LEU A 13 -24.16 26.86 -19.41
C LEU A 13 -25.62 26.40 -19.45
N SER A 14 -25.86 25.27 -20.11
CA SER A 14 -27.14 24.58 -20.06
C SER A 14 -27.49 24.13 -18.63
N PRO A 15 -28.77 23.83 -18.34
CA PRO A 15 -29.16 23.33 -17.03
C PRO A 15 -28.45 22.03 -16.62
N GLN A 16 -28.05 21.19 -17.58
CA GLN A 16 -27.35 19.94 -17.32
C GLN A 16 -25.89 20.20 -16.93
N GLU A 17 -25.18 21.02 -17.70
CA GLU A 17 -23.79 21.40 -17.42
C GLU A 17 -23.66 22.15 -16.09
N ARG A 18 -24.67 22.95 -15.71
CA ARG A 18 -24.71 23.58 -14.39
C ARG A 18 -24.80 22.58 -13.24
N LYS A 19 -25.54 21.48 -13.43
CA LYS A 19 -25.63 20.41 -12.42
C LYS A 19 -24.31 19.66 -12.30
N GLU A 20 -23.66 19.38 -13.42
CA GLU A 20 -22.34 18.72 -13.44
C GLU A 20 -21.28 19.59 -12.78
N LEU A 21 -21.24 20.89 -13.10
CA LEU A 21 -20.35 21.85 -12.45
C LEU A 21 -20.61 21.92 -10.93
N ALA A 22 -21.87 22.01 -10.50
CA ALA A 22 -22.21 22.03 -9.09
C ALA A 22 -21.76 20.75 -8.37
N LYS A 23 -21.97 19.58 -9.00
CA LYS A 23 -21.49 18.30 -8.46
C LYS A 23 -19.97 18.28 -8.32
N SER A 24 -19.23 18.68 -9.35
CA SER A 24 -17.77 18.72 -9.29
C SER A 24 -17.23 19.68 -8.23
N LEU A 25 -17.91 20.82 -8.00
CA LEU A 25 -17.55 21.74 -6.93
C LEU A 25 -17.77 21.14 -5.54
N ILE A 26 -18.86 20.39 -5.35
CA ILE A 26 -19.14 19.67 -4.10
C ILE A 26 -18.11 18.55 -3.90
N ASP A 27 -17.87 17.72 -4.91
CA ASP A 27 -16.89 16.63 -4.86
C ASP A 27 -15.48 17.18 -4.54
N MET A 28 -15.16 18.40 -4.97
CA MET A 28 -13.90 19.09 -4.65
C MET A 28 -13.85 19.60 -3.20
N MET A 29 -14.98 19.96 -2.60
CA MET A 29 -15.06 20.33 -1.17
C MET A 29 -14.97 19.12 -0.25
N ASP A 30 -15.45 17.96 -0.71
CA ASP A 30 -15.36 16.68 0.01
C ASP A 30 -14.02 15.96 -0.24
N ALA A 31 -13.24 16.43 -1.21
CA ALA A 31 -11.89 15.94 -1.44
C ALA A 31 -10.97 16.45 -0.31
N PRO A 32 -10.10 15.59 0.25
CA PRO A 32 -9.11 16.04 1.23
C PRO A 32 -8.24 17.13 0.61
N GLU A 33 -8.02 18.22 1.36
CA GLU A 33 -7.15 19.33 0.97
C GLU A 33 -5.82 18.77 0.41
N PRO A 34 -5.21 19.36 -0.64
CA PRO A 34 -3.92 18.91 -1.17
C PRO A 34 -2.74 18.96 -0.17
N GLY A 35 -2.97 19.38 1.08
CA GLY A 35 -2.05 19.28 2.22
C GLY A 35 -2.50 18.34 3.34
N GLU A 36 -3.75 17.84 3.29
CA GLU A 36 -4.29 16.77 4.14
C GLU A 36 -4.46 15.46 3.35
N ALA A 37 -3.68 15.29 2.28
CA ALA A 37 -3.21 13.96 1.95
C ALA A 37 -2.52 13.45 3.23
N ALA A 38 -3.22 12.60 3.97
CA ALA A 38 -2.72 11.84 5.09
C ALA A 38 -1.23 11.60 4.87
N ALA A 39 -0.39 12.09 5.80
CA ALA A 39 1.05 11.89 5.79
C ALA A 39 1.31 10.51 5.18
N PRO A 40 2.02 10.44 4.03
CA PRO A 40 1.95 9.28 3.14
C PRO A 40 2.09 8.04 3.99
N ALA A 41 1.03 7.23 4.01
CA ALA A 41 0.88 6.00 4.78
C ALA A 41 2.28 5.42 4.97
N GLU A 42 2.78 5.46 6.21
CA GLU A 42 4.18 5.21 6.60
C GLU A 42 4.97 4.61 5.46
N HIS A 43 5.74 5.45 4.75
CA HIS A 43 6.47 5.08 3.54
C HIS A 43 7.01 3.65 3.72
N TRP A 44 6.40 2.65 3.08
CA TRP A 44 6.63 1.24 3.40
C TRP A 44 8.13 0.88 3.35
N GLY A 45 8.89 1.55 2.48
CA GLY A 45 10.34 1.42 2.43
C GLY A 45 11.08 1.86 3.70
N LYS A 46 10.57 2.86 4.46
CA LYS A 46 11.13 3.24 5.77
C LYS A 46 10.88 2.16 6.81
N SER A 47 9.66 1.63 6.86
CA SER A 47 9.30 0.53 7.77
C SER A 47 10.07 -0.75 7.42
N LEU A 48 10.28 -1.02 6.12
CA LEU A 48 11.11 -2.13 5.67
C LEU A 48 12.58 -1.93 6.08
N ASN A 49 13.15 -0.74 5.86
CA ASN A 49 14.53 -0.46 6.24
C ASN A 49 14.73 -0.61 7.75
N GLN A 50 13.81 -0.08 8.56
CA GLN A 50 13.84 -0.25 10.01
C GLN A 50 13.77 -1.74 10.41
N LEU A 51 12.89 -2.52 9.77
CA LEU A 51 12.81 -3.96 10.01
C LEU A 51 14.11 -4.68 9.65
N LEU A 52 14.75 -4.32 8.54
CA LEU A 52 16.02 -4.90 8.11
C LEU A 52 17.16 -4.52 9.08
N ASP A 53 17.16 -3.29 9.60
CA ASP A 53 18.11 -2.83 10.62
C ASP A 53 17.92 -3.59 11.95
N GLU A 54 16.68 -3.87 12.35
CA GLU A 54 16.34 -4.60 13.58
C GLU A 54 16.67 -6.09 13.50
N ILE A 55 16.41 -6.75 12.37
CA ILE A 55 16.70 -8.18 12.16
C ILE A 55 18.22 -8.43 12.07
N GLY A 56 18.99 -7.42 11.64
CA GLY A 56 20.43 -7.53 11.47
C GLY A 56 20.82 -8.34 10.22
N PRO A 57 22.07 -8.81 10.13
CA PRO A 57 22.57 -9.49 8.92
C PRO A 57 21.75 -10.73 8.56
N ILE A 58 21.24 -10.76 7.33
CA ILE A 58 20.51 -11.92 6.81
C ILE A 58 21.53 -12.98 6.37
N GLU A 59 21.53 -14.12 7.06
CA GLU A 59 22.34 -15.28 6.68
C GLU A 59 21.60 -16.16 5.67
N LEU A 60 22.32 -16.60 4.63
CA LEU A 60 21.79 -17.55 3.66
C LEU A 60 21.77 -18.95 4.28
N LYS A 61 20.57 -19.51 4.46
CA LYS A 61 20.41 -20.91 4.85
C LYS A 61 20.72 -21.81 3.66
N TYR A 62 21.50 -22.87 3.89
CA TYR A 62 21.86 -23.87 2.86
C TYR A 62 22.54 -23.27 1.61
N PRO A 63 23.66 -22.53 1.77
CA PRO A 63 24.36 -21.89 0.66
C PRO A 63 24.90 -22.89 -0.38
N GLU A 64 25.01 -24.17 -0.05
CA GLU A 64 25.44 -25.25 -0.93
C GLU A 64 24.41 -25.64 -2.00
N ILE A 65 23.14 -25.25 -1.85
CA ILE A 65 22.10 -25.53 -2.83
C ILE A 65 22.08 -24.40 -3.88
N GLU A 66 22.77 -24.62 -4.99
CA GLU A 66 22.91 -23.63 -6.06
C GLU A 66 21.62 -23.41 -6.87
N ASP A 67 20.76 -24.45 -6.99
CA ASP A 67 19.48 -24.35 -7.70
C ASP A 67 18.40 -23.71 -6.79
N PRO A 68 17.88 -22.51 -7.12
CA PRO A 68 16.86 -21.83 -6.31
C PRO A 68 15.59 -22.66 -6.09
N VAL A 69 15.20 -23.49 -7.06
CA VAL A 69 13.99 -24.31 -6.95
C VAL A 69 14.21 -25.43 -5.94
N GLU A 70 15.36 -26.10 -5.99
CA GLU A 70 15.73 -27.13 -5.01
C GLU A 70 15.91 -26.52 -3.62
N TRP A 71 16.46 -25.31 -3.51
CA TRP A 71 16.56 -24.58 -2.25
C TRP A 71 15.19 -24.32 -1.62
N VAL A 72 14.21 -23.83 -2.41
CA VAL A 72 12.84 -23.62 -1.92
C VAL A 72 12.17 -24.93 -1.54
N LYS A 73 12.36 -26.00 -2.31
CA LYS A 73 11.81 -27.33 -1.99
C LYS A 73 12.36 -27.84 -0.65
N HIS A 74 13.67 -27.69 -0.43
CA HIS A 74 14.33 -28.06 0.82
C HIS A 74 13.74 -27.29 2.01
N LEU A 75 13.63 -25.96 1.89
CA LEU A 75 13.06 -25.11 2.95
C LEU A 75 11.61 -25.49 3.28
N ARG A 76 10.77 -25.74 2.26
CA ARG A 76 9.37 -26.16 2.46
C ARG A 76 9.27 -27.54 3.10
N ALA A 77 10.17 -28.46 2.76
CA ALA A 77 10.21 -29.78 3.38
C ALA A 77 10.57 -29.69 4.87
N GLU A 78 11.54 -28.85 5.22
CA GLU A 78 11.94 -28.57 6.60
C GLU A 78 10.80 -27.94 7.41
N SER A 79 10.16 -26.87 6.90
CA SER A 79 9.00 -26.26 7.58
C SER A 79 7.87 -27.25 7.82
N ARG A 80 7.61 -28.16 6.86
CA ARG A 80 6.60 -29.21 7.05
C ARG A 80 7.00 -30.21 8.13
N ARG A 81 8.28 -30.61 8.19
CA ARG A 81 8.78 -31.50 9.24
C ARG A 81 8.71 -30.86 10.62
N GLN A 82 9.12 -29.60 10.76
CA GLN A 82 9.00 -28.86 12.02
C GLN A 82 7.54 -28.71 12.46
N ARG A 83 6.64 -28.38 11.53
CA ARG A 83 5.20 -28.31 11.81
C ARG A 83 4.61 -29.64 12.25
N LEU A 84 5.08 -30.76 11.71
CA LEU A 84 4.59 -32.11 12.06
C LEU A 84 5.22 -32.65 13.35
N GLY A 85 6.48 -32.31 13.64
CA GLY A 85 7.17 -32.68 14.89
C GLY A 85 6.53 -32.05 16.12
N ASN A 86 6.00 -30.83 15.99
CA ASN A 86 5.31 -30.12 17.08
C ASN A 86 3.93 -30.70 17.45
N TRP A 87 3.48 -31.78 16.81
CA TRP A 87 2.26 -32.53 17.18
C TRP A 87 2.55 -33.85 17.91
N GLY A 88 3.83 -34.19 18.16
CA GLY A 88 4.24 -35.50 18.66
C GLY A 88 4.95 -35.51 20.02
N GLU A 89 5.05 -34.39 20.73
CA GLU A 89 5.70 -34.29 22.06
C GLU A 89 4.73 -33.78 23.14
N GLU A 90 3.51 -34.29 23.13
CA GLU A 90 2.66 -34.35 24.33
C GLU A 90 2.40 -35.83 24.64
N GLU A 91 3.37 -36.49 25.30
CA GLU A 91 3.20 -37.60 26.27
C GLU A 91 4.55 -38.12 26.79
#